data_AF-A0A957I6Q2-F1
#
_entry.id   AF-A0A957I6Q2-F1
#
_cell.length_a   1.000
_cell.length_b   1.000
_cell.length_c   1.000
_cell.angle_alpha   90.00
_cell.angle_beta   90.00
_cell.angle_gamma   90.00
#
_symmetry.space_group_name_H-M   'P 1'
#
loop_
_entity.id
_entity.type
_entity.pdbx_description
1 polymer ?
#
loop_
_entity_poly.entity_id
_entity_poly.type
_entity_poly.pdbx_seq_one_letter_code
_entity_poly.pdbx_strand_id
1 'polypeptide(L)' 'MMTGFGGAIWMLFLWIAVIGGGIWLLATIFPRNSTTSHSDISPTSDPLSILKQRYARGELSKEEFETIRHELKQA' A
#
# COMPACT_ATOMS: atom_id res chain seq x y z
N MET A 1 19.80 -17.37 41.01
CA MET A 1 19.49 -17.89 39.66
C MET A 1 18.58 -16.86 38.97
N MET A 2 19.15 -15.81 38.38
CA MET A 2 18.38 -14.67 37.81
C MET A 2 19.06 -14.16 36.53
N THR A 3 19.41 -15.05 35.61
CA THR A 3 20.05 -14.68 34.33
C THR A 3 19.26 -15.16 33.10
N GLY A 4 18.14 -15.86 33.28
CA GLY A 4 17.32 -16.37 32.17
C GLY A 4 16.49 -15.30 31.45
N PHE A 5 16.11 -14.22 32.13
CA PHE A 5 15.18 -13.24 31.56
C PHE A 5 15.87 -12.22 30.64
N GLY A 6 17.11 -11.83 30.95
CA GLY A 6 17.87 -10.87 30.15
C GLY A 6 18.23 -11.40 28.76
N GLY A 7 18.55 -12.70 28.65
CA GLY A 7 18.84 -13.34 27.37
C GLY A 7 17.62 -13.42 26.45
N ALA A 8 16.44 -13.73 27.01
CA ALA A 8 15.19 -13.78 26.25
C ALA A 8 14.77 -12.39 25.72
N ILE A 9 14.92 -11.35 26.55
CA ILE A 9 14.63 -9.97 26.15
C ILE A 9 15.58 -9.50 25.04
N TRP A 10 16.86 -9.83 25.16
CA TRP A 10 17.87 -9.44 24.18
C TRP A 10 17.62 -10.11 22.83
N MET A 11 17.24 -11.40 22.85
CA MET A 11 16.91 -12.13 21.64
C MET A 11 15.67 -11.56 20.96
N LEU A 12 14.62 -11.19 21.73
CA LEU A 12 13.43 -10.55 21.19
C LEU A 12 13.73 -9.19 20.55
N PHE A 13 14.56 -8.37 21.19
CA PHE A 13 15.01 -7.09 20.65
C PHE A 13 15.74 -7.27 19.32
N LEU A 14 16.60 -8.28 19.22
CA LEU A 14 17.33 -8.58 17.98
C LEU A 14 16.35 -8.94 16.85
N TRP A 15 15.33 -9.76 17.11
CA TRP A 15 14.30 -10.09 16.13
C TRP A 15 13.50 -8.86 15.68
N ILE A 16 13.10 -7.99 16.62
CA ILE A 16 12.40 -6.74 16.31
C ILE A 16 13.30 -5.82 15.48
N ALA A 17 14.60 -5.73 15.78
CA ALA A 17 15.55 -4.93 15.03
C ALA A 17 15.76 -5.48 13.61
N VAL A 18 15.83 -6.80 13.43
CA VAL A 18 15.96 -7.44 12.11
C VAL A 18 14.70 -7.22 11.27
N ILE A 19 13.52 -7.46 11.84
CA ILE A 19 12.24 -7.28 11.13
C ILE A 19 11.98 -5.80 10.85
N GLY A 20 12.12 -4.95 11.87
CA GLY A 20 11.93 -3.51 11.77
C GLY A 20 12.92 -2.86 10.82
N GLY A 21 14.19 -3.26 10.87
CA GLY A 21 15.22 -2.80 9.95
C GLY A 21 14.93 -3.21 8.51
N GLY A 22 14.48 -4.44 8.28
CA GLY A 22 14.06 -4.91 6.96
C GLY A 22 12.87 -4.12 6.41
N ILE A 23 11.83 -3.89 7.22
CA ILE A 23 10.67 -3.08 6.84
C ILE A 23 11.08 -1.64 6.55
N TRP A 24 11.95 -1.06 7.37
CA TRP A 24 12.46 0.30 7.19
C TRP A 24 13.30 0.43 5.90
N LEU A 25 14.13 -0.56 5.61
CA LEU A 25 14.92 -0.60 4.38
C LEU A 25 14.03 -0.75 3.14
N LEU A 26 13.01 -1.61 3.20
CA LEU A 26 12.00 -1.69 2.14
C LEU A 26 11.20 -0.40 1.99
N ALA A 27 10.81 0.26 3.10
CA ALA A 27 10.04 1.50 3.07
C ALA A 27 10.85 2.73 2.60
N THR A 28 12.18 2.68 2.69
CA THR A 28 13.07 3.73 2.19
C THR A 28 13.42 3.53 0.72
N ILE A 29 13.62 2.26 0.28
CA ILE A 29 13.88 1.92 -1.13
C ILE A 29 12.62 2.01 -1.99
N PHE A 30 11.47 1.64 -1.44
CA PHE A 30 10.17 1.92 -2.02
C PHE A 30 9.61 3.13 -1.28
N PRO A 31 9.98 4.38 -1.66
CA PRO A 31 9.27 5.54 -1.16
C PRO A 31 7.81 5.26 -1.44
N ARG A 32 7.02 5.13 -0.36
CA ARG A 32 5.58 5.01 -0.47
C ARG A 32 5.15 6.17 -1.35
N ASN A 33 4.90 5.90 -2.63
CA ASN A 33 4.01 6.71 -3.43
C ASN A 33 2.68 6.49 -2.72
N SER A 34 2.48 7.28 -1.66
CA SER A 34 1.24 7.44 -0.99
C SER A 34 0.30 8.13 -1.98
N THR A 35 -0.08 7.42 -3.02
CA THR A 35 -1.50 7.20 -3.27
C THR A 35 -2.00 6.30 -2.14
N THR A 36 -1.94 6.84 -0.92
CA THR A 36 -2.82 6.48 0.17
C THR A 36 -4.18 6.97 -0.27
N SER A 37 -4.81 6.22 -1.17
CA SER A 37 -6.20 5.87 -0.94
C SER A 37 -6.08 4.75 0.08
N HIS A 38 -5.85 5.08 1.36
CA HIS A 38 -6.94 4.98 2.32
C HIS A 38 -8.02 4.06 1.79
N SER A 39 -7.69 2.77 1.80
CA SER A 39 -8.62 1.68 1.94
C SER A 39 -9.23 1.76 3.34
N ASP A 40 -9.85 2.90 3.65
CA ASP A 40 -11.05 2.90 4.48
C ASP A 40 -12.10 2.25 3.59
N ILE A 41 -12.22 0.94 3.77
CA ILE A 41 -13.48 0.23 3.99
C ILE A 41 -14.71 1.12 3.76
N SER A 42 -14.96 1.45 2.50
CA SER A 42 -16.23 1.95 2.02
C SER A 42 -16.68 0.94 0.97
N PRO A 43 -17.88 0.35 1.08
CA PRO A 43 -18.39 -0.65 0.14
C PRO A 43 -18.71 -0.06 -1.25
N THR A 44 -18.23 1.14 -1.55
CA THR A 44 -18.34 1.82 -2.84
C THR A 44 -16.93 1.99 -3.38
N SER A 45 -16.41 0.93 -4.01
CA SER A 45 -15.21 1.01 -4.83
C SER A 45 -15.37 2.15 -5.85
N ASP A 46 -14.62 3.24 -5.66
CA ASP A 46 -14.60 4.42 -6.53
C ASP A 46 -14.46 3.97 -8.00
N PRO A 47 -15.50 4.14 -8.84
CA PRO A 47 -15.48 3.72 -10.24
C PRO A 47 -14.26 4.25 -11.01
N LEU A 48 -13.71 5.41 -10.61
CA LEU A 48 -12.50 5.99 -11.20
C LEU A 48 -11.25 5.17 -10.92
N SER A 49 -11.17 4.50 -9.76
CA SER A 49 -10.04 3.63 -9.40
C SER A 49 -9.99 2.37 -10.26
N ILE A 50 -11.15 1.76 -10.52
CA ILE A 50 -11.30 0.60 -11.42
C ILE A 50 -10.96 1.00 -12.85
N LEU A 51 -11.43 2.17 -13.30
CA LEU A 51 -11.14 2.69 -14.64
C LEU A 51 -9.64 2.91 -14.87
N LYS A 52 -8.94 3.54 -13.90
CA LYS A 52 -7.49 3.74 -13.96
C LYS A 52 -6.72 2.43 -14.02
N GLN A 53 -7.15 1.42 -13.27
CA GLN A 53 -6.50 0.11 -13.26
C GLN A 53 -6.59 -0.58 -14.63
N ARG A 54 -7.72 -0.49 -15.33
CA ARG A 54 -7.90 -1.06 -16.67
C ARG A 54 -7.10 -0.32 -17.74
N TYR A 55 -7.05 1.02 -17.65
CA TYR A 55 -6.19 1.82 -18.52
C TYR A 55 -4.70 1.48 -18.33
N ALA A 56 -4.25 1.32 -17.09
CA ALA A 56 -2.87 0.91 -16.80
C ALA A 56 -2.53 -0.50 -17.30
N ARG A 57 -3.53 -1.39 -17.42
CA ARG A 57 -3.38 -2.71 -18.04
C ARG A 57 -3.36 -2.66 -19.58
N GLY A 58 -3.65 -1.50 -20.18
CA GLY A 58 -3.81 -1.36 -21.63
C GLY A 58 -5.09 -1.99 -22.18
N GLU A 59 -6.05 -2.32 -21.31
CA GLU A 59 -7.36 -2.87 -21.70
C GLU A 59 -8.31 -1.80 -22.25
N LEU A 60 -7.96 -0.53 -22.09
CA LEU A 60 -8.77 0.62 -22.44
C LEU A 60 -7.94 1.63 -23.23
N SER A 61 -8.48 2.14 -24.33
CA SER A 61 -7.84 3.22 -25.07
C SER A 61 -7.96 4.54 -24.32
N LYS A 62 -7.11 5.51 -24.69
CA LYS A 62 -7.09 6.85 -24.06
C LYS A 62 -8.44 7.57 -24.24
N GLU A 63 -9.07 7.40 -25.40
CA GLU A 63 -10.34 8.03 -25.75
C GLU A 63 -11.49 7.49 -24.89
N GLU A 64 -11.51 6.16 -24.69
CA GLU A 64 -12.51 5.48 -23.85
C GLU A 64 -12.32 5.83 -22.37
N PHE A 65 -11.06 5.94 -21.92
CA PHE A 65 -10.73 6.39 -20.56
C PHE A 65 -11.27 7.79 -20.27
N GLU A 66 -11.00 8.76 -21.15
CA GLU A 66 -11.44 10.14 -20.92
C GLU A 66 -12.97 10.26 -20.95
N THR A 67 -13.65 9.54 -21.84
CA THR A 67 -15.12 9.56 -21.93
C THR A 67 -15.75 9.08 -20.62
N ILE A 68 -15.37 7.90 -20.15
CA ILE A 68 -15.92 7.31 -18.92
C ILE A 68 -15.51 8.13 -17.69
N ARG A 69 -14.28 8.67 -17.67
CA ARG A 69 -13.83 9.55 -16.59
C ARG A 69 -14.66 10.82 -16.48
N HIS A 70 -15.07 11.38 -17.61
CA HIS A 70 -15.93 12.56 -17.63
C HIS A 70 -17.35 12.24 -17.14
N GLU A 71 -17.92 11.11 -17.55
CA GLU A 71 -19.23 10.65 -17.06
C GLU A 71 -19.20 10.39 -15.55
N LEU A 72 -18.20 9.67 -15.06
CA LEU A 72 -18.05 9.34 -13.64
C LEU A 72 -17.78 10.56 -12.74
N LYS A 73 -17.29 11.67 -13.30
CA LYS A 73 -17.14 12.94 -12.56
C LYS A 73 -18.40 13.79 -12.55
N GLN A 74 -19.35 13.52 -13.44
CA GLN A 74 -20.59 14.28 -13.58
C GLN A 74 -21.80 13.59 -12.93
N ALA A 75 -21.64 12.34 -12.49
CA ALA A 75 -22.61 11.59 -11.67
C ALA A 75 -22.40 11.86 -10.17
#